data_AF-A0A0H3K0J0-F1
#
_entry.id   AF-A0A0H3K0J0-F1
#
_cell.length_a   1.000
_cell.length_b   1.000
_cell.length_c   1.000
_cell.angle_alpha   90.00
_cell.angle_beta   90.00
_cell.angle_gamma   90.00
#
_symmetry.space_group_name_H-M   'P 1'
#
loop_
_entity.id
_entity.type
_entity.pdbx_description
1 polymer ?
#
loop_
_entity_poly.entity_id
_entity_poly.type
_entity_poly.pdbx_seq_one_letter_code
_entity_poly.pdbx_strand_id
1 'polypeptide(L)'
;MSSRRVQWLSGGLLLTALLGGCGLLSGFWGVEAPLGEAVPPIATPPLPPVPPRFQGNVSPRDSADLSDRMAANPAAYRAPIRVANRSNHPVRVVLQQAAIAKTTDPVHWDFAPQEVGPQGLVLSLPQGELRVQPQDVLVAFALDGSQLYWGPYQVGRDRQPRWNPERQEWQLLIENPVPDRGEDPSPVK
;
A
#
# COMPACT_ATOMS: atom_id res chain seq x y z
N MET A 1 -51.95 -29.38 7.29
CA MET A 1 -52.64 -28.14 7.72
C MET A 1 -51.57 -27.30 8.43
N SER A 2 -51.19 -26.08 8.08
CA SER A 2 -51.75 -25.02 7.24
C SER A 2 -50.58 -24.18 6.68
N SER A 3 -50.70 -23.79 5.42
CA SER A 3 -49.76 -22.94 4.68
C SER A 3 -50.18 -21.48 4.80
N ARG A 4 -49.23 -20.54 4.91
CA ARG A 4 -49.48 -19.12 4.61
C ARG A 4 -48.31 -18.53 3.83
N ARG A 5 -48.46 -18.51 2.50
CA ARG A 5 -47.78 -17.57 1.61
C ARG A 5 -48.57 -16.25 1.64
N VAL A 6 -47.89 -15.12 1.69
CA VAL A 6 -48.46 -13.84 1.28
C VAL A 6 -47.49 -13.17 0.32
N GLN A 7 -47.98 -13.04 -0.91
CA GLN A 7 -47.46 -12.30 -2.05
C GLN A 7 -47.88 -10.83 -1.89
N TRP A 8 -47.03 -9.89 -2.30
CA TRP A 8 -47.51 -8.57 -2.76
C TRP A 8 -46.85 -8.25 -4.10
N LEU A 9 -47.73 -7.98 -5.07
CA LEU A 9 -47.48 -7.58 -6.44
C LEU A 9 -47.31 -6.05 -6.53
N SER A 10 -46.34 -5.64 -7.34
CA SER A 10 -46.40 -4.67 -8.43
C SER A 10 -47.29 -3.41 -8.32
N GLY A 11 -46.68 -2.25 -8.53
CA GLY A 11 -47.30 -1.05 -9.09
C GLY A 11 -46.21 0.02 -9.27
N GLY A 12 -46.07 0.75 -10.36
CA GLY A 12 -46.83 0.88 -11.59
C GLY A 12 -46.28 2.13 -12.28
N LEU A 13 -45.76 1.96 -13.50
CA LEU A 13 -45.22 3.01 -14.36
C LEU A 13 -46.36 3.96 -14.77
N LEU A 14 -46.17 5.28 -14.69
CA LEU A 14 -47.12 6.24 -15.23
C LEU A 14 -46.39 7.32 -16.04
N LEU A 15 -46.37 7.09 -17.35
CA LEU A 15 -46.13 8.08 -18.40
C LEU A 15 -47.37 8.99 -18.49
N THR A 16 -47.16 10.30 -18.54
CA THR A 16 -48.15 11.23 -19.11
C THR A 16 -47.44 12.13 -20.13
N ALA A 17 -47.81 11.92 -21.39
CA ALA A 17 -47.55 12.83 -22.49
C ALA A 17 -48.83 13.64 -22.74
N LEU A 18 -48.72 14.96 -22.96
CA LEU A 18 -49.77 15.75 -23.59
C LEU A 18 -49.14 16.88 -24.43
N LEU A 19 -49.65 16.95 -25.66
CA LEU A 19 -49.26 17.77 -26.80
C LEU A 19 -49.72 19.23 -26.70
N GLY A 20 -49.01 20.12 -27.40
CA GLY A 20 -49.68 21.08 -28.29
C GLY A 20 -49.25 22.54 -28.19
N GLY A 21 -48.90 23.13 -29.34
CA GLY A 21 -49.19 24.55 -29.62
C GLY A 21 -48.04 25.38 -30.19
N CYS A 22 -48.06 25.60 -31.51
CA CYS A 22 -47.15 26.45 -32.26
C CYS A 22 -47.26 27.94 -31.91
N GLY A 23 -46.13 28.66 -31.99
CA GLY A 23 -46.07 30.11 -32.02
C GLY A 23 -44.72 30.58 -32.60
N LEU A 24 -44.63 30.63 -33.94
CA LEU A 24 -43.53 31.30 -34.64
C LEU A 24 -43.68 32.81 -34.46
N LEU A 25 -42.83 33.39 -33.62
CA LEU A 25 -42.57 34.84 -33.58
C LEU A 25 -41.06 35.04 -33.67
N SER A 26 -40.58 35.25 -34.90
CA SER A 26 -39.26 35.79 -35.18
C SER A 26 -39.26 37.28 -34.79
N GLY A 27 -38.67 37.59 -33.64
CA GLY A 27 -38.42 38.95 -33.18
C GLY A 27 -37.03 39.01 -32.57
N PHE A 28 -36.11 39.63 -33.30
CA PHE A 28 -34.73 39.89 -32.89
C PHE A 28 -34.69 40.62 -31.55
N TRP A 29 -34.09 40.00 -30.54
CA TRP A 29 -33.54 40.69 -29.36
C TRP A 29 -32.05 40.43 -29.35
N GLY A 30 -31.27 41.51 -29.45
CA GLY A 30 -29.82 41.47 -29.46
C GLY A 30 -29.30 40.82 -28.18
N VAL A 31 -28.48 39.79 -28.33
CA VAL A 31 -27.57 39.38 -27.26
C VAL A 31 -26.33 40.23 -27.42
N GLU A 32 -26.32 41.33 -26.68
CA GLU A 32 -25.11 42.05 -26.32
C GLU A 32 -24.22 41.06 -25.57
N ALA A 33 -23.07 40.69 -26.14
CA ALA A 33 -22.13 39.82 -25.45
C ALA A 33 -21.57 40.59 -24.24
N PRO A 34 -21.74 40.11 -23.00
CA PRO A 34 -21.02 40.72 -21.88
C PRO A 34 -19.53 40.53 -22.13
N LEU A 35 -18.83 41.67 -22.22
CA LEU A 35 -17.38 41.76 -22.19
C LEU A 35 -16.84 40.88 -21.07
N GLY A 36 -15.86 40.05 -21.43
CA GLY A 36 -15.26 38.97 -20.64
C GLY A 36 -15.27 39.19 -19.13
N GLU A 37 -16.05 38.36 -18.44
CA GLU A 37 -15.85 38.12 -17.02
C GLU A 37 -14.61 37.23 -16.87
N ALA A 38 -13.55 37.80 -16.29
CA ALA A 38 -12.32 37.09 -16.01
C ALA A 38 -12.64 35.88 -15.10
N VAL A 39 -12.36 34.68 -15.60
CA VAL A 39 -12.41 33.45 -14.79
C VAL A 39 -11.47 33.63 -13.60
N PRO A 40 -11.94 33.62 -12.34
CA PRO A 40 -11.04 33.70 -11.20
C PRO A 40 -10.10 32.48 -11.25
N PRO A 41 -8.81 32.64 -10.91
CA PRO A 41 -7.90 31.50 -10.89
C PRO A 41 -8.46 30.46 -9.91
N ILE A 42 -8.69 29.24 -10.42
CA ILE A 42 -9.01 28.09 -9.58
C ILE A 42 -7.87 27.97 -8.57
N ALA A 43 -8.18 28.20 -7.29
CA ALA A 43 -7.25 27.92 -6.20
C ALA A 43 -6.86 26.45 -6.31
N THR A 44 -5.58 26.20 -6.58
CA THR A 44 -5.05 24.84 -6.67
C THR A 44 -5.26 24.19 -5.29
N PRO A 45 -5.93 23.03 -5.18
CA PRO A 45 -5.99 22.33 -3.91
C PRO A 45 -4.55 22.07 -3.43
N PRO A 46 -4.29 22.17 -2.12
CA PRO A 46 -2.96 21.86 -1.59
C PRO A 46 -2.58 20.45 -2.04
N LEU A 47 -1.35 20.30 -2.55
CA LEU A 47 -0.81 19.00 -2.90
C LEU A 47 -0.99 18.05 -1.70
N PRO A 48 -1.42 16.79 -1.92
CA PRO A 48 -1.43 15.81 -0.84
C PRO A 48 -0.02 15.72 -0.24
N PRO A 49 0.11 15.47 1.08
CA PRO A 49 1.41 15.32 1.71
C PRO A 49 2.22 14.27 0.94
N VAL A 50 3.47 14.60 0.60
CA VAL A 50 4.39 13.69 -0.09
C VAL A 50 4.41 12.37 0.69
N PRO A 51 4.12 11.23 0.04
CA PRO A 51 4.10 9.96 0.75
C PRO A 51 5.50 9.69 1.33
N PRO A 52 5.59 9.20 2.57
CA PRO A 52 6.86 8.93 3.22
C PRO A 52 7.64 7.94 2.36
N ARG A 53 8.78 8.38 1.85
CA ARG A 53 9.70 7.50 1.11
C ARG A 53 10.27 6.51 2.12
N PHE A 54 10.43 5.25 1.71
CA PHE A 54 11.40 4.35 2.34
C PHE A 54 12.74 5.09 2.38
N GLN A 55 13.13 5.57 3.57
CA GLN A 55 14.31 6.43 3.70
C GLN A 55 15.56 5.62 3.28
N GLY A 56 16.58 6.26 2.73
CA GLY A 56 17.84 5.62 2.32
C GLY A 56 18.72 5.25 3.52
N ASN A 57 19.71 4.36 3.28
CA ASN A 57 20.64 3.71 4.22
C ASN A 57 20.86 4.34 5.61
N VAL A 58 20.60 3.58 6.67
CA VAL A 58 21.14 3.84 8.02
C VAL A 58 22.62 3.43 8.07
N SER A 59 23.47 4.21 8.74
CA SER A 59 24.88 3.85 8.91
C SER A 59 25.02 2.57 9.76
N PRO A 60 26.07 1.75 9.57
CA PRO A 60 26.26 0.53 10.34
C PRO A 60 26.35 0.73 11.86
N ARG A 61 26.96 1.83 12.34
CA ARG A 61 27.05 2.16 13.78
C ARG A 61 25.69 2.47 14.38
N ASP A 62 24.89 3.29 13.70
CA ASP A 62 23.53 3.64 14.14
C ASP A 62 22.64 2.40 14.16
N SER A 63 22.90 1.44 13.25
CA SER A 63 22.17 0.17 13.18
C SER A 63 22.46 -0.73 14.39
N ALA A 64 23.70 -0.78 14.86
CA ALA A 64 24.10 -1.58 16.02
C ALA A 64 23.53 -1.03 17.34
N ASP A 65 23.64 0.29 17.58
CA ASP A 65 23.06 0.95 18.76
C ASP A 65 21.53 0.82 18.78
N LEU A 66 20.87 0.93 17.63
CA LEU A 66 19.42 0.68 17.52
C LEU A 66 19.06 -0.78 17.85
N SER A 67 19.81 -1.75 17.32
CA SER A 67 19.60 -3.17 17.61
C SER A 67 19.73 -3.48 19.10
N ASP A 68 20.73 -2.92 19.78
CA ASP A 68 20.93 -3.12 21.23
C ASP A 68 19.79 -2.51 22.05
N ARG A 69 19.31 -1.32 21.67
CA ARG A 69 18.14 -0.69 22.31
C ARG A 69 16.86 -1.51 22.10
N MET A 70 16.68 -2.06 20.92
CA MET A 70 15.54 -2.94 20.60
C MET A 70 15.61 -4.25 21.38
N ALA A 71 16.80 -4.82 21.56
CA ALA A 71 17.01 -6.00 22.39
C ALA A 71 16.73 -5.72 23.87
N ALA A 72 17.10 -4.54 24.38
CA ALA A 72 16.87 -4.13 25.77
C ALA A 72 15.38 -3.86 26.09
N ASN A 73 14.60 -3.34 25.14
CA ASN A 73 13.18 -3.07 25.31
C ASN A 73 12.37 -3.40 24.03
N PRO A 74 12.13 -4.69 23.73
CA PRO A 74 11.46 -5.08 22.49
C PRO A 74 10.00 -4.64 22.42
N ALA A 75 9.33 -4.47 23.57
CA ALA A 75 7.93 -4.05 23.64
C ALA A 75 7.72 -2.63 23.09
N ALA A 76 8.70 -1.73 23.25
CA ALA A 76 8.64 -0.37 22.70
C ALA A 76 8.64 -0.33 21.17
N TYR A 77 9.06 -1.41 20.52
CA TYR A 77 9.16 -1.53 19.06
C TYR A 77 8.12 -2.51 18.49
N ARG A 78 7.09 -2.85 19.26
CA ARG A 78 5.95 -3.64 18.79
C ARG A 78 4.99 -2.75 18.00
N ALA A 79 5.05 -2.85 16.68
CA ALA A 79 4.47 -1.85 15.78
C ALA A 79 3.94 -2.45 14.47
N PRO A 80 3.10 -1.72 13.72
CA PRO A 80 2.66 -2.13 12.39
C PRO A 80 3.83 -2.32 11.42
N ILE A 81 3.64 -3.18 10.42
CA ILE A 81 4.61 -3.42 9.34
C ILE A 81 4.02 -2.93 8.02
N ARG A 82 4.81 -2.13 7.30
CA ARG A 82 4.54 -1.65 5.95
C ARG A 82 5.44 -2.39 4.97
N VAL A 83 4.86 -2.91 3.89
CA VAL A 83 5.59 -3.64 2.85
C VAL A 83 5.36 -2.98 1.50
N ALA A 84 6.42 -2.81 0.71
CA ALA A 84 6.31 -2.45 -0.70
C ALA A 84 7.09 -3.42 -1.57
N ASN A 85 6.47 -3.85 -2.68
CA ASN A 85 7.13 -4.64 -3.70
C ASN A 85 7.52 -3.74 -4.87
N ARG A 86 8.80 -3.35 -4.94
CA ARG A 86 9.39 -2.67 -6.10
C ARG A 86 10.15 -3.63 -7.01
N SER A 87 10.06 -4.93 -6.78
CA SER A 87 10.62 -5.91 -7.70
C SER A 87 9.73 -6.09 -8.94
N ASN A 88 10.30 -6.60 -10.02
CA ASN A 88 9.56 -7.03 -11.21
C ASN A 88 8.95 -8.43 -11.05
N HIS A 89 8.97 -9.00 -9.85
CA HIS A 89 8.46 -10.33 -9.55
C HIS A 89 7.21 -10.26 -8.67
N PRO A 90 6.21 -11.14 -8.87
CA PRO A 90 5.17 -11.35 -7.87
C PRO A 90 5.81 -12.03 -6.65
N VAL A 91 5.53 -11.55 -5.45
CA VAL A 91 6.17 -12.04 -4.23
C VAL A 91 5.16 -12.41 -3.17
N ARG A 92 5.44 -13.48 -2.42
CA ARG A 92 4.76 -13.82 -1.18
C ARG A 92 5.64 -13.45 0.00
N VAL A 93 5.12 -12.62 0.89
CA VAL A 93 5.75 -12.30 2.17
C VAL A 93 5.13 -13.17 3.23
N VAL A 94 5.97 -13.86 3.99
CA VAL A 94 5.60 -14.75 5.09
C VAL A 94 6.14 -14.18 6.38
N LEU A 95 5.29 -14.12 7.40
CA LEU A 95 5.65 -13.74 8.76
C LEU A 95 5.58 -14.95 9.68
N GLN A 96 6.66 -15.18 10.41
CA GLN A 96 6.72 -16.08 11.55
C GLN A 96 6.93 -15.25 12.82
N GLN A 97 5.94 -15.27 13.71
CA GLN A 97 6.02 -14.54 14.98
C GLN A 97 6.78 -15.37 16.02
N ALA A 98 7.77 -14.77 16.68
CA ALA A 98 8.61 -15.47 17.67
C ALA A 98 7.78 -15.97 18.87
N ALA A 99 6.79 -15.19 19.30
CA ALA A 99 5.91 -15.54 20.41
C ALA A 99 4.95 -16.70 20.11
N ILE A 100 4.65 -16.97 18.82
CA ILE A 100 3.65 -17.95 18.38
C ILE A 100 4.30 -19.13 17.63
N ALA A 101 5.64 -19.15 17.55
CA ALA A 101 6.42 -20.11 16.76
C ALA A 101 6.26 -21.60 17.14
N LYS A 102 5.39 -21.94 18.11
CA LYS A 102 5.18 -23.32 18.57
C LYS A 102 3.90 -24.00 18.07
N THR A 103 2.93 -23.31 17.45
CA THR A 103 1.62 -23.95 17.17
C THR A 103 0.71 -23.35 16.08
N THR A 104 1.11 -22.27 15.39
CA THR A 104 0.23 -21.62 14.39
C THR A 104 0.89 -21.57 13.01
N ASP A 105 0.08 -21.79 11.98
CA ASP A 105 0.49 -21.68 10.59
C ASP A 105 1.02 -20.26 10.29
N PRO A 106 2.14 -20.14 9.56
CA PRO A 106 2.67 -18.83 9.21
C PRO A 106 1.68 -18.04 8.34
N VAL A 107 1.58 -16.74 8.63
CA VAL A 107 0.69 -15.84 7.88
C VAL A 107 1.44 -15.29 6.67
N HIS A 108 0.73 -15.12 5.56
CA HIS A 108 1.32 -14.60 4.34
C HIS A 108 0.44 -13.58 3.61
N TRP A 109 1.11 -12.76 2.80
CA TRP A 109 0.51 -11.78 1.89
C TRP A 109 1.18 -11.88 0.53
N ASP A 110 0.39 -11.79 -0.53
CA ASP A 110 0.88 -11.82 -1.91
C ASP A 110 0.84 -10.42 -2.49
N PHE A 111 1.89 -10.07 -3.22
CA PHE A 111 2.05 -8.80 -3.90
C PHE A 111 2.34 -9.05 -5.38
N ALA A 112 1.63 -8.34 -6.25
CA ALA A 112 1.96 -8.23 -7.67
C ALA A 112 3.31 -7.51 -7.86
N PRO A 113 3.94 -7.64 -9.05
CA PRO A 113 5.08 -6.81 -9.41
C PRO A 113 4.75 -5.32 -9.27
N GLN A 114 5.69 -4.53 -8.73
CA GLN A 114 5.54 -3.08 -8.55
C GLN A 114 4.34 -2.65 -7.68
N GLU A 115 3.76 -3.55 -6.88
CA GLU A 115 2.57 -3.22 -6.10
C GLU A 115 2.86 -2.18 -5.00
N VAL A 116 1.95 -1.20 -4.92
CA VAL A 116 1.89 -0.12 -3.90
C VAL A 116 3.02 0.92 -3.97
N GLY A 117 3.83 0.91 -5.03
CA GLY A 117 4.78 1.99 -5.36
C GLY A 117 5.66 2.44 -4.17
N PRO A 118 6.03 3.73 -4.04
CA PRO A 118 6.84 4.20 -2.92
C PRO A 118 6.08 4.26 -1.58
N GLN A 119 4.76 4.02 -1.56
CA GLN A 119 3.89 4.21 -0.41
C GLN A 119 3.77 2.96 0.48
N GLY A 120 3.86 1.77 -0.11
CA GLY A 120 3.71 0.48 0.59
C GLY A 120 2.35 0.26 1.27
N LEU A 121 2.07 -1.00 1.61
CA LEU A 121 0.85 -1.43 2.29
C LEU A 121 1.14 -1.73 3.76
N VAL A 122 0.32 -1.22 4.68
CA VAL A 122 0.33 -1.69 6.08
C VAL A 122 -0.40 -3.00 6.14
N LEU A 123 0.26 -4.04 6.65
CA LEU A 123 -0.33 -5.36 6.74
C LEU A 123 -1.28 -5.47 7.93
N SER A 124 -2.27 -6.32 7.79
CA SER A 124 -3.27 -6.62 8.81
C SER A 124 -3.63 -8.10 8.78
N LEU A 125 -4.16 -8.59 9.90
CA LEU A 125 -4.75 -9.91 10.01
C LEU A 125 -6.28 -9.82 9.88
N PRO A 126 -6.97 -10.91 9.52
CA PRO A 126 -8.43 -10.95 9.57
C PRO A 126 -9.00 -10.58 10.95
N GLN A 127 -8.27 -10.90 12.02
CA GLN A 127 -8.66 -10.66 13.40
C GLN A 127 -8.30 -9.26 13.92
N GLY A 128 -7.59 -8.44 13.12
CA GLY A 128 -7.25 -7.06 13.49
C GLY A 128 -5.88 -6.58 13.01
N GLU A 129 -5.38 -5.55 13.67
CA GLU A 129 -4.09 -4.94 13.34
C GLU A 129 -2.93 -5.92 13.55
N LEU A 130 -2.08 -6.07 12.54
CA LEU A 130 -0.84 -6.83 12.67
C LEU A 130 0.22 -5.94 13.31
N ARG A 131 0.84 -6.42 14.39
CA ARG A 131 2.05 -5.80 14.95
C ARG A 131 3.19 -6.81 15.00
N VAL A 132 4.31 -6.41 14.44
CA VAL A 132 5.57 -7.15 14.52
C VAL A 132 6.44 -6.55 15.61
N GLN A 133 7.31 -7.37 16.18
CA GLN A 133 8.23 -6.98 17.24
C GLN A 133 9.63 -7.53 16.96
N PRO A 134 10.67 -7.01 17.64
CA PRO A 134 12.00 -7.60 17.54
C PRO A 134 11.95 -9.11 17.77
N GLN A 135 12.78 -9.84 17.01
CA GLN A 135 12.86 -11.31 16.92
C GLN A 135 11.84 -12.01 16.02
N ASP A 136 10.76 -11.35 15.60
CA ASP A 136 9.90 -11.89 14.53
C ASP A 136 10.71 -12.06 13.24
N VAL A 137 10.33 -13.04 12.40
CA VAL A 137 11.04 -13.36 11.16
C VAL A 137 10.14 -13.13 9.96
N LEU A 138 10.63 -12.35 9.00
CA LEU A 138 10.01 -12.12 7.70
C LEU A 138 10.83 -12.81 6.61
N VAL A 139 10.13 -13.48 5.69
CA VAL A 139 10.74 -14.05 4.48
C VAL A 139 9.87 -13.62 3.30
N ALA A 140 10.49 -13.26 2.18
CA ALA A 140 9.76 -13.11 0.93
C ALA A 140 10.36 -14.01 -0.16
N PHE A 141 9.51 -14.53 -1.04
CA PHE A 141 9.95 -15.32 -2.18
C PHE A 141 9.07 -15.08 -3.40
N ALA A 142 9.67 -15.22 -4.57
CA ALA A 142 8.98 -15.02 -5.83
C ALA A 142 8.00 -16.18 -6.14
N LEU A 143 6.85 -15.84 -6.70
CA LEU A 143 5.77 -16.78 -7.05
C LEU A 143 5.79 -17.21 -8.52
N ASP A 144 6.67 -16.62 -9.33
CA ASP A 144 6.78 -16.85 -10.78
C ASP A 144 7.78 -17.95 -11.16
N GLY A 145 8.34 -18.67 -10.19
CA GLY A 145 9.32 -19.73 -10.42
C GLY A 145 10.76 -19.23 -10.65
N SER A 146 11.03 -17.93 -10.52
CA SER A 146 12.39 -17.36 -10.64
C SER A 146 13.36 -17.80 -9.53
N GLN A 147 12.86 -18.45 -8.46
CA GLN A 147 13.66 -18.89 -7.31
C GLN A 147 14.39 -17.74 -6.61
N LEU A 148 13.81 -16.53 -6.63
CA LEU A 148 14.32 -15.39 -5.89
C LEU A 148 13.76 -15.37 -4.47
N TYR A 149 14.63 -15.01 -3.53
CA TYR A 149 14.33 -14.95 -2.10
C TYR A 149 14.89 -13.66 -1.51
N TRP A 150 14.15 -13.09 -0.56
CA TRP A 150 14.55 -11.94 0.24
C TRP A 150 14.46 -12.31 1.72
N GLY A 151 15.55 -12.10 2.45
CA GLY A 151 15.69 -12.54 3.83
C GLY A 151 16.31 -13.94 3.93
N PRO A 152 16.06 -14.69 5.03
CA PRO A 152 15.19 -14.34 6.15
C PRO A 152 15.66 -13.08 6.88
N TYR A 153 14.70 -12.27 7.34
CA TYR A 153 14.95 -11.04 8.07
C TYR A 153 14.39 -11.16 9.49
N GLN A 154 15.26 -11.09 10.48
CA GLN A 154 14.87 -10.95 11.86
C GLN A 154 14.69 -9.47 12.21
N VAL A 155 13.45 -9.12 12.58
CA VAL A 155 13.07 -7.75 12.97
C VAL A 155 13.96 -7.26 14.10
N GLY A 156 14.50 -6.05 13.94
CA GLY A 156 15.34 -5.37 14.92
C GLY A 156 16.79 -5.89 15.01
N ARG A 157 17.16 -6.93 14.26
CA ARG A 157 18.54 -7.42 14.14
C ARG A 157 19.12 -7.14 12.76
N ASP A 158 18.38 -7.51 11.72
CA ASP A 158 18.82 -7.34 10.34
C ASP A 158 18.57 -5.93 9.81
N ARG A 159 19.26 -5.56 8.73
CA ARG A 159 19.11 -4.23 8.10
C ARG A 159 17.72 -3.97 7.54
N GLN A 160 16.95 -5.03 7.27
CA GLN A 160 15.54 -5.00 6.94
C GLN A 160 14.78 -5.94 7.89
N PRO A 161 13.50 -5.68 8.18
CA PRO A 161 12.79 -4.43 7.92
C PRO A 161 13.35 -3.28 8.75
N ARG A 162 13.19 -2.05 8.24
CA ARG A 162 13.72 -0.85 8.88
C ARG A 162 12.71 -0.23 9.83
N TRP A 163 13.20 0.28 10.96
CA TRP A 163 12.41 1.09 11.87
C TRP A 163 12.21 2.50 11.29
N ASN A 164 10.96 2.97 11.24
CA ASN A 164 10.63 4.36 10.99
C ASN A 164 10.20 5.04 12.31
N PRO A 165 11.06 5.87 12.92
CA PRO A 165 10.75 6.50 14.21
C PRO A 165 9.67 7.57 14.12
N GLU A 166 9.49 8.23 12.98
CA GLU A 166 8.49 9.30 12.79
C GLU A 166 7.07 8.75 12.84
N ARG A 167 6.88 7.53 12.32
CA ARG A 167 5.57 6.88 12.20
C ARG A 167 5.39 5.71 13.16
N GLN A 168 6.42 5.38 13.92
CA GLN A 168 6.48 4.22 14.79
C GLN A 168 6.01 2.94 14.08
N GLU A 169 6.52 2.71 12.86
CA GLU A 169 6.20 1.54 12.03
C GLU A 169 7.47 0.88 11.50
N TRP A 170 7.38 -0.42 11.22
CA TRP A 170 8.39 -1.15 10.48
C TRP A 170 8.16 -1.03 8.97
N GLN A 171 9.23 -1.02 8.19
CA GLN A 171 9.17 -0.86 6.73
C GLN A 171 10.04 -1.92 6.04
N LEU A 172 9.42 -2.79 5.25
CA LEU A 172 10.08 -3.77 4.38
C LEU A 172 9.98 -3.31 2.92
N LEU A 173 11.13 -3.17 2.26
CA LEU A 173 11.20 -2.83 0.85
C LEU A 173 11.82 -3.99 0.07
N ILE A 174 11.04 -4.56 -0.83
CA ILE A 174 11.47 -5.64 -1.72
C ILE A 174 11.86 -5.02 -3.06
N GLU A 175 13.12 -5.17 -3.45
CA GLU A 175 13.67 -4.63 -4.70
C GLU A 175 14.29 -5.76 -5.52
N ASN A 176 14.51 -5.53 -6.81
CA ASN A 176 15.20 -6.49 -7.64
C ASN A 176 16.59 -6.79 -7.06
N PRO A 177 17.01 -8.07 -7.04
CA PRO A 177 18.40 -8.39 -6.73
C PRO A 177 19.29 -7.55 -7.63
N VAL A 178 20.31 -6.92 -7.05
CA VAL A 178 21.34 -6.28 -7.86
C VAL A 178 21.99 -7.41 -8.67
N PRO A 179 21.96 -7.37 -10.02
CA PRO A 179 22.67 -8.36 -10.80
C PRO A 179 24.13 -8.30 -10.35
N ASP A 180 24.70 -9.46 -10.02
CA ASP A 180 26.11 -9.56 -9.73
C ASP A 180 26.85 -9.03 -10.96
N ARG A 181 27.32 -7.78 -10.90
CA ARG A 181 28.19 -7.27 -11.94
C ARG A 181 29.48 -8.02 -11.70
N GLY A 182 29.61 -9.17 -12.35
CA GLY A 182 30.84 -9.95 -12.37
C GLY A 182 31.99 -8.98 -12.50
N GLU A 183 32.98 -9.13 -11.60
CA GLU A 183 34.18 -8.32 -11.53
C GLU A 183 34.56 -7.77 -12.91
N ASP A 184 34.54 -6.45 -13.04
CA ASP A 184 35.24 -5.79 -14.13
C ASP A 184 36.70 -6.24 -14.01
N PRO A 185 37.23 -7.04 -14.96
CA PRO A 185 38.62 -7.44 -14.89
C PRO A 185 39.43 -6.16 -15.09
N SER A 186 39.91 -5.60 -13.97
CA SER A 186 40.80 -4.45 -13.97
C SER A 186 41.88 -4.69 -15.02
N PRO A 187 42.19 -3.72 -15.89
CA PRO A 187 43.19 -3.90 -16.91
C PRO A 187 44.51 -4.19 -16.20
N VAL A 188 45.07 -5.38 -16.49
CA VAL A 188 46.41 -5.75 -16.06
C VAL A 188 47.36 -4.68 -16.61
N LYS A 189 48.01 -3.96 -15.70
CA LYS A 189 49.03 -2.96 -16.02
C LYS A 189 50.32 -3.65 -16.45
#